data_AF-A0A0A5I125-F1
#
_entry.id   AF-A0A0A5I125-F1
#
_cell.length_a   1.000
_cell.length_b   1.000
_cell.length_c   1.000
_cell.angle_alpha   90.00
_cell.angle_beta   90.00
_cell.angle_gamma   90.00
#
_symmetry.space_group_name_H-M   'P 1'
#
loop_
_entity.id
_entity.type
_entity.pdbx_description
1 polymer ?
#
loop_
_entity_poly.entity_id
_entity_poly.type
_entity_poly.pdbx_seq_one_letter_code
_entity_poly.pdbx_strand_id
1 'polypeptide(L)'
;MASYDHTNSVCLSASETYSDVFYRIQSQFGDSANQLFSQCLKSRLEQFHERFPEKRDDNISSKINSSEFNVSSRTPLTFWPSDWCYYESLLLAHFSHWAEAWTHFQIWSLEQKYTAVQTRRINLNHWQALPENEAEYDDGLVNDIDQNQKLFFTLHSPFAMVLKDAVAMINLSTLVLELQWYELLEHIELSKSGTHFLLTYSDPQLEHPLLVSTARVNFAVGMQDWLYFSSFFQSKHWRSISHTQQLTTLIQKGLLSAEALLQEPRSQQEFDKLVWEHLVCPERSCEVIRLTVSGTKLQKMYYLYLSQKRLMKQLYEQQMMLSFVVVEQPLMIKYYESLSLGSYCQFGSCTLVGSDNPTYKGAWVVPQMHHALTSSDYRRYKQQTLQQIKKTRHNELNHA
;
A
#
# COMPACT_ATOMS: atom_id res chain seq x y z
N MET A 1 50.25 -18.39 25.34
CA MET A 1 49.77 -17.13 24.74
C MET A 1 49.84 -17.29 23.23
N ALA A 2 48.74 -17.75 22.64
CA ALA A 2 48.62 -17.97 21.20
C ALA A 2 47.45 -17.12 20.72
N SER A 3 47.74 -16.16 19.83
CA SER A 3 46.76 -15.34 19.15
C SER A 3 45.98 -16.23 18.17
N TYR A 4 44.68 -16.36 18.38
CA TYR A 4 43.78 -16.90 17.37
C TYR A 4 43.19 -15.73 16.58
N ASP A 5 43.76 -15.50 15.41
CA ASP A 5 43.13 -14.73 14.33
C ASP A 5 41.94 -15.55 13.80
N HIS A 6 40.73 -15.07 14.03
CA HIS A 6 39.55 -15.49 13.28
C HIS A 6 39.18 -14.44 12.25
N THR A 7 39.96 -14.39 11.17
CA THR A 7 39.48 -13.93 9.87
C THR A 7 38.91 -15.14 9.13
N ASN A 8 37.69 -15.55 9.50
CA ASN A 8 36.87 -16.35 8.58
C ASN A 8 36.37 -15.43 7.46
N SER A 9 37.29 -15.12 6.55
CA SER A 9 36.96 -14.66 5.21
C SER A 9 36.20 -15.80 4.53
N VAL A 10 34.88 -15.70 4.51
CA VAL A 10 34.07 -16.46 3.55
C VAL A 10 34.52 -15.96 2.19
N CYS A 11 35.29 -16.79 1.51
CA CYS A 11 35.69 -16.59 0.13
C CYS A 11 34.41 -16.67 -0.70
N LEU A 12 33.73 -15.53 -0.86
CA LEU A 12 32.64 -15.36 -1.82
C LEU A 12 33.25 -15.64 -3.19
N SER A 13 32.92 -16.79 -3.78
CA SER A 13 33.25 -17.04 -5.17
C SER A 13 32.62 -15.92 -5.99
N ALA A 14 33.45 -15.18 -6.73
CA ALA A 14 32.96 -14.23 -7.70
C ALA A 14 31.92 -14.91 -8.62
N SER A 15 30.73 -14.31 -8.74
CA SER A 15 29.61 -14.60 -9.65
C SER A 15 28.31 -15.22 -9.10
N GLU A 16 28.07 -15.28 -7.79
CA GLU A 16 26.73 -15.71 -7.34
C GLU A 16 25.65 -14.64 -7.62
N THR A 17 24.66 -15.06 -8.42
CA THR A 17 23.30 -14.54 -8.56
C THR A 17 22.52 -14.26 -7.29
N TYR A 18 21.86 -13.10 -7.08
CA TYR A 18 20.77 -13.08 -6.09
C TYR A 18 19.68 -14.13 -6.45
N SER A 19 19.51 -14.42 -7.74
CA SER A 19 18.59 -15.46 -8.21
C SER A 19 19.08 -16.85 -7.81
N ASP A 20 20.39 -17.10 -7.82
CA ASP A 20 20.98 -18.37 -7.41
C ASP A 20 20.78 -18.60 -5.91
N VAL A 21 20.92 -17.54 -5.09
CA VAL A 21 20.58 -17.57 -3.66
C VAL A 21 19.10 -17.93 -3.46
N PHE A 22 18.20 -17.28 -4.21
CA PHE A 22 16.76 -17.55 -4.11
C PHE A 22 16.39 -18.97 -4.55
N TYR A 23 16.99 -19.52 -5.61
CA TYR A 23 16.79 -20.92 -6.00
C TYR A 23 17.22 -21.89 -4.89
N ARG A 24 18.35 -21.62 -4.22
CA ARG A 24 18.81 -22.44 -3.08
C ARG A 24 17.85 -22.38 -1.92
N ILE A 25 17.41 -21.18 -1.52
CA ILE A 25 16.42 -21.00 -0.45
C ILE A 25 15.14 -21.76 -0.81
N GLN A 26 14.62 -21.60 -2.03
CA GLN A 26 13.41 -22.29 -2.48
C GLN A 26 13.60 -23.81 -2.49
N SER A 27 14.76 -24.31 -2.91
CA SER A 27 15.07 -25.74 -2.93
C SER A 27 15.20 -26.34 -1.53
N GLN A 28 15.74 -25.59 -0.56
CA GLN A 28 15.96 -26.07 0.80
C GLN A 28 14.70 -25.96 1.66
N PHE A 29 13.96 -24.85 1.55
CA PHE A 29 12.84 -24.55 2.45
C PHE A 29 11.46 -24.75 1.81
N GLY A 30 11.36 -24.90 0.48
CA GLY A 30 10.10 -25.11 -0.22
C GLY A 30 9.06 -24.03 0.11
N ASP A 31 7.86 -24.47 0.48
CA ASP A 31 6.75 -23.58 0.86
C ASP A 31 7.05 -22.76 2.13
N SER A 32 7.98 -23.22 2.97
CA SER A 32 8.41 -22.52 4.18
C SER A 32 9.46 -21.43 3.93
N ALA A 33 9.87 -21.19 2.68
CA ALA A 33 10.85 -20.14 2.37
C ALA A 33 10.41 -18.75 2.89
N ASN A 34 9.12 -18.41 2.78
CA ASN A 34 8.61 -17.15 3.35
C ASN A 34 8.74 -17.08 4.88
N GLN A 35 8.66 -18.24 5.57
CA GLN A 35 8.82 -18.29 7.02
C GLN A 35 10.26 -17.96 7.43
N LEU A 36 11.26 -18.38 6.64
CA LEU A 36 12.66 -18.00 6.86
C LEU A 36 12.81 -16.48 6.86
N PHE A 37 12.37 -15.81 5.80
CA PHE A 37 12.48 -14.34 5.69
C PHE A 37 11.74 -13.64 6.84
N SER A 38 10.51 -14.06 7.14
CA SER A 38 9.70 -13.52 8.24
C SER A 38 10.41 -13.67 9.59
N GLN A 39 10.90 -14.87 9.90
CA GLN A 39 11.56 -15.17 11.18
C GLN A 39 12.88 -14.42 11.33
N CYS A 40 13.71 -14.39 10.28
CA CYS A 40 14.97 -13.65 10.30
C CYS A 40 14.74 -12.15 10.51
N LEU A 41 13.77 -11.55 9.80
CA LEU A 41 13.39 -10.15 10.00
C LEU A 41 12.89 -9.90 11.44
N LYS A 42 12.00 -10.75 11.95
CA LYS A 42 11.46 -10.64 13.32
C LYS A 42 12.57 -10.74 14.37
N SER A 43 13.47 -11.72 14.29
CA SER A 43 14.59 -11.85 15.22
C SER A 43 15.52 -10.63 15.21
N ARG A 44 15.78 -10.05 14.03
CA ARG A 44 16.59 -8.81 13.92
C ARG A 44 15.89 -7.60 14.51
N LEU A 45 14.58 -7.48 14.30
CA LEU A 45 13.77 -6.43 14.93
C LEU A 45 13.69 -6.62 16.45
N GLU A 46 13.56 -7.84 16.96
CA GLU A 46 13.56 -8.14 18.40
C GLU A 46 14.89 -7.76 19.04
N GLN A 47 16.03 -8.15 18.45
CA GLN A 47 17.36 -7.72 18.90
C GLN A 47 17.50 -6.20 18.94
N PHE A 48 16.94 -5.51 17.93
CA PHE A 48 16.90 -4.05 17.92
C PHE A 48 16.05 -3.49 19.07
N HIS A 49 14.85 -4.04 19.31
CA HIS A 49 13.95 -3.60 20.37
C HIS A 49 14.47 -3.87 21.78
N GLU A 50 15.27 -4.92 22.00
CA GLU A 50 15.91 -5.18 23.28
C GLU A 50 16.84 -4.03 23.69
N ARG A 51 17.47 -3.38 22.70
CA ARG A 51 18.38 -2.26 22.90
C ARG A 51 17.69 -0.89 22.84
N PHE A 52 16.63 -0.76 22.05
CA PHE A 52 15.88 0.47 21.82
C PHE A 52 14.36 0.25 21.99
N PRO A 53 13.86 0.01 23.22
CA PRO A 53 12.45 -0.33 23.46
C PRO A 53 11.47 0.76 23.03
N GLU A 54 11.89 2.03 23.08
CA GLU A 54 11.11 3.20 22.70
C GLU A 54 10.77 3.24 21.20
N LYS A 55 11.52 2.50 20.38
CA LYS A 55 11.34 2.42 18.92
C LYS A 55 10.39 1.31 18.49
N ARG A 56 9.80 0.55 19.42
CA ARG A 56 8.95 -0.61 19.11
C ARG A 56 7.73 -0.26 18.27
N ASP A 57 7.17 0.94 18.42
CA ASP A 57 5.98 1.39 17.70
C ASP A 57 6.29 2.03 16.34
N ASP A 58 7.55 2.24 16.00
CA ASP A 58 7.95 2.78 14.69
C ASP A 58 7.63 1.77 13.57
N ASN A 59 7.42 2.24 12.34
CA ASN A 59 7.29 1.32 11.21
C ASN A 59 8.63 0.63 10.89
N ILE A 60 8.55 -0.52 10.21
CA ILE A 60 9.69 -1.38 9.87
C ILE A 60 10.75 -0.60 9.09
N SER A 61 10.35 0.20 8.09
CA SER A 61 11.29 1.01 7.30
C SER A 61 12.11 1.97 8.17
N SER A 62 11.45 2.69 9.08
CA SER A 62 12.12 3.63 9.99
C SER A 62 13.10 2.93 10.93
N LYS A 63 12.75 1.74 11.40
CA LYS A 63 13.62 0.92 12.24
C LYS A 63 14.86 0.51 11.46
N ILE A 64 14.70 -0.18 10.33
CA ILE A 64 15.83 -0.79 9.60
C ILE A 64 16.74 0.24 8.92
N ASN A 65 16.23 1.42 8.58
CA ASN A 65 17.02 2.51 8.01
C ASN A 65 17.69 3.39 9.08
N SER A 66 17.47 3.12 10.38
CA SER A 66 18.09 3.90 11.46
C SER A 66 19.57 3.57 11.66
N SER A 67 20.32 4.54 12.17
CA SER A 67 21.73 4.31 12.54
C SER A 67 21.87 3.29 13.67
N GLU A 68 20.88 3.25 14.56
CA GLU A 68 20.75 2.40 15.73
C GLU A 68 20.57 0.93 15.33
N PHE A 69 19.76 0.66 14.30
CA PHE A 69 19.61 -0.68 13.76
C PHE A 69 20.92 -1.21 13.16
N ASN A 70 21.67 -0.38 12.45
CA ASN A 70 22.99 -0.73 11.91
C ASN A 70 24.02 -1.09 12.99
N VAL A 71 23.88 -0.55 14.21
CA VAL A 71 24.74 -0.94 15.33
C VAL A 71 24.28 -2.27 15.91
N SER A 72 22.96 -2.48 16.07
CA SER A 72 22.41 -3.73 16.59
C SER A 72 22.67 -4.93 15.66
N SER A 73 22.57 -4.73 14.35
CA SER A 73 22.75 -5.80 13.33
C SER A 73 24.17 -6.36 13.29
N ARG A 74 25.18 -5.62 13.76
CA ARG A 74 26.57 -6.09 13.86
C ARG A 74 26.77 -7.16 14.93
N THR A 75 25.86 -7.23 15.91
CA THR A 75 25.92 -8.27 16.94
C THR A 75 25.34 -9.57 16.37
N PRO A 76 26.09 -10.68 16.37
CA PRO A 76 25.57 -11.97 15.90
C PRO A 76 24.40 -12.47 16.73
N LEU A 77 23.44 -13.14 16.10
CA LEU A 77 22.36 -13.85 16.78
C LEU A 77 22.83 -15.27 17.10
N THR A 78 23.20 -15.52 18.35
CA THR A 78 23.83 -16.79 18.78
C THR A 78 22.89 -18.00 18.78
N PHE A 79 21.57 -17.77 18.72
CA PHE A 79 20.56 -18.82 18.68
C PHE A 79 20.15 -19.23 17.25
N TRP A 80 20.64 -18.53 16.22
CA TRP A 80 20.32 -18.88 14.84
C TRP A 80 21.04 -20.16 14.40
N PRO A 81 20.37 -21.04 13.63
CA PRO A 81 21.04 -22.12 12.92
C PRO A 81 22.14 -21.60 11.99
N SER A 82 23.19 -22.40 11.76
CA SER A 82 24.31 -22.06 10.87
C SER A 82 23.85 -21.61 9.48
N ASP A 83 22.83 -22.29 8.96
CA ASP A 83 22.30 -22.04 7.61
C ASP A 83 21.65 -20.65 7.53
N TRP A 84 21.00 -20.18 8.60
CA TRP A 84 20.38 -18.85 8.60
C TRP A 84 21.42 -17.73 8.57
N CYS A 85 22.50 -17.87 9.35
CA CYS A 85 23.64 -16.95 9.31
C CYS A 85 24.33 -16.95 7.93
N TYR A 86 24.40 -18.12 7.29
CA TYR A 86 24.92 -18.26 5.93
C TYR A 86 24.04 -17.51 4.92
N TYR A 87 22.72 -17.73 4.94
CA TYR A 87 21.78 -17.04 4.05
C TYR A 87 21.71 -15.53 4.31
N GLU A 88 21.82 -15.10 5.56
CA GLU A 88 21.93 -13.67 5.87
C GLU A 88 23.13 -13.05 5.15
N SER A 89 24.30 -13.69 5.27
CA SER A 89 25.54 -13.19 4.67
C SER A 89 25.45 -13.10 3.15
N LEU A 90 24.81 -14.09 2.51
CA LEU A 90 24.59 -14.09 1.06
C LEU A 90 23.60 -13.00 0.63
N LEU A 91 22.45 -12.90 1.30
CA LEU A 91 21.41 -11.94 0.94
C LEU A 91 21.86 -10.50 1.18
N LEU A 92 22.57 -10.23 2.28
CA LEU A 92 23.09 -8.89 2.60
C LEU A 92 24.27 -8.47 1.71
N ALA A 93 24.83 -9.37 0.91
CA ALA A 93 25.74 -9.01 -0.17
C ALA A 93 25.02 -8.39 -1.38
N HIS A 94 23.70 -8.61 -1.51
CA HIS A 94 22.88 -8.13 -2.62
C HIS A 94 21.82 -7.10 -2.21
N PHE A 95 21.36 -7.14 -0.97
CA PHE A 95 20.27 -6.32 -0.44
C PHE A 95 20.69 -5.63 0.85
N SER A 96 20.09 -4.47 1.14
CA SER A 96 20.45 -3.68 2.32
C SER A 96 19.99 -4.35 3.62
N HIS A 97 18.87 -5.08 3.57
CA HIS A 97 18.26 -5.70 4.73
C HIS A 97 17.28 -6.82 4.35
N TRP A 98 16.89 -7.62 5.34
CA TRP A 98 15.97 -8.76 5.16
C TRP A 98 14.63 -8.40 4.51
N ALA A 99 14.04 -7.25 4.83
CA ALA A 99 12.74 -6.86 4.25
C ALA A 99 12.81 -6.61 2.73
N GLU A 100 13.91 -6.03 2.23
CA GLU A 100 14.15 -5.81 0.80
C GLU A 100 14.40 -7.16 0.12
N ALA A 101 15.27 -8.00 0.70
CA ALA A 101 15.52 -9.35 0.21
C ALA A 101 14.24 -10.20 0.13
N TRP A 102 13.37 -10.13 1.14
CA TRP A 102 12.09 -10.84 1.15
C TRP A 102 11.16 -10.33 0.03
N THR A 103 11.10 -9.02 -0.17
CA THR A 103 10.30 -8.42 -1.24
C THR A 103 10.76 -8.91 -2.61
N HIS A 104 12.08 -8.88 -2.87
CA HIS A 104 12.65 -9.40 -4.11
C HIS A 104 12.44 -10.89 -4.28
N PHE A 105 12.54 -11.68 -3.21
CA PHE A 105 12.25 -13.11 -3.25
C PHE A 105 10.79 -13.38 -3.65
N GLN A 106 9.83 -12.63 -3.11
CA GLN A 106 8.42 -12.79 -3.48
C GLN A 106 8.14 -12.40 -4.93
N ILE A 107 8.72 -11.30 -5.41
CA ILE A 107 8.63 -10.88 -6.81
C ILE A 107 9.21 -11.98 -7.71
N TRP A 108 10.44 -12.42 -7.43
CA TRP A 108 11.09 -13.49 -8.17
C TRP A 108 10.26 -14.77 -8.18
N SER A 109 9.74 -15.19 -7.02
CA SER A 109 8.91 -16.39 -6.88
C SER A 109 7.64 -16.31 -7.74
N LEU A 110 6.99 -15.14 -7.80
CA LEU A 110 5.86 -14.92 -8.71
C LEU A 110 6.27 -15.06 -10.18
N GLU A 111 7.38 -14.44 -10.59
CA GLU A 111 7.84 -14.52 -11.98
C GLU A 111 8.22 -15.93 -12.41
N GLN A 112 8.81 -16.73 -11.51
CA GLN A 112 9.18 -18.12 -11.80
C GLN A 112 7.97 -18.99 -12.17
N LYS A 113 6.78 -18.73 -11.60
CA LYS A 113 5.54 -19.45 -11.95
C LYS A 113 5.18 -19.33 -13.43
N TYR A 114 5.51 -18.19 -14.04
CA TYR A 114 5.11 -17.88 -15.42
C TYR A 114 6.25 -18.02 -16.42
N THR A 115 7.50 -17.95 -15.96
CA THR A 115 8.70 -18.04 -16.79
C THR A 115 8.79 -19.36 -17.57
N ALA A 116 8.38 -20.48 -16.95
CA ALA A 116 8.45 -21.81 -17.56
C ALA A 116 7.30 -22.12 -18.53
N VAL A 117 6.16 -21.44 -18.38
CA VAL A 117 4.91 -21.78 -19.10
C VAL A 117 4.67 -20.85 -20.29
N GLN A 118 5.22 -19.62 -20.27
CA GLN A 118 4.98 -18.62 -21.31
C GLN A 118 6.17 -18.44 -22.25
N THR A 119 5.87 -18.52 -23.56
CA THR A 119 6.86 -18.29 -24.62
C THR A 119 6.96 -16.82 -25.02
N ARG A 120 5.91 -16.02 -24.77
CA ARG A 120 5.86 -14.59 -25.11
C ARG A 120 6.13 -13.72 -23.88
N ARG A 121 6.97 -12.72 -24.08
CA ARG A 121 7.31 -11.69 -23.09
C ARG A 121 7.12 -10.33 -23.72
N ILE A 122 6.56 -9.39 -22.97
CA ILE A 122 6.44 -8.01 -23.45
C ILE A 122 7.70 -7.22 -23.09
N ASN A 123 8.07 -6.27 -23.96
CA ASN A 123 9.08 -5.28 -23.62
C ASN A 123 8.42 -4.15 -22.81
N LEU A 124 8.69 -4.09 -21.51
CA LEU A 124 8.13 -3.10 -20.60
C LEU A 124 8.44 -1.66 -21.02
N ASN A 125 9.56 -1.42 -21.71
CA ASN A 125 9.93 -0.07 -22.17
C ASN A 125 8.94 0.49 -23.19
N HIS A 126 8.26 -0.36 -23.96
CA HIS A 126 7.25 0.07 -24.92
C HIS A 126 6.02 0.70 -24.24
N TRP A 127 5.74 0.28 -23.01
CA TRP A 127 4.54 0.67 -22.25
C TRP A 127 4.80 1.80 -21.24
N GLN A 128 5.96 2.45 -21.34
CA GLN A 128 6.30 3.64 -20.53
C GLN A 128 5.59 4.92 -21.01
N ALA A 129 5.03 4.91 -22.23
CA ALA A 129 4.38 6.06 -22.86
C ALA A 129 2.92 5.75 -23.24
N LEU A 130 2.14 5.29 -22.27
CA LEU A 130 0.70 5.08 -22.45
C LEU A 130 -0.05 6.43 -22.56
N PRO A 131 -1.14 6.47 -23.34
CA PRO A 131 -1.86 7.71 -23.62
C PRO A 131 -2.60 8.25 -22.40
N GLU A 132 -2.60 9.58 -22.23
CA GLU A 132 -3.39 10.29 -21.21
C GLU A 132 -4.84 10.54 -21.70
N ASN A 133 -5.49 9.50 -22.24
CA ASN A 133 -6.85 9.56 -22.78
C ASN A 133 -7.78 8.63 -22.00
N GLU A 134 -8.75 9.20 -21.27
CA GLU A 134 -9.62 8.43 -20.37
C GLU A 134 -10.48 7.38 -21.07
N ALA A 135 -10.74 7.54 -22.38
CA ALA A 135 -11.57 6.64 -23.16
C ALA A 135 -10.84 5.33 -23.54
N GLU A 136 -9.52 5.29 -23.40
CA GLU A 136 -8.70 4.12 -23.74
C GLU A 136 -8.49 3.17 -22.56
N TYR A 137 -9.06 3.50 -21.41
CA TYR A 137 -8.98 2.67 -20.21
C TYR A 137 -10.35 2.12 -19.84
N ASP A 138 -10.33 0.84 -19.51
CA ASP A 138 -11.46 0.10 -18.98
C ASP A 138 -11.36 0.03 -17.45
N ASP A 139 -12.52 -0.07 -16.80
CA ASP A 139 -12.61 -0.14 -15.35
C ASP A 139 -13.66 -1.16 -14.90
N GLY A 140 -13.50 -1.70 -13.70
CA GLY A 140 -14.50 -2.61 -13.13
C GLY A 140 -14.20 -3.05 -11.70
N LEU A 141 -15.25 -3.46 -11.00
CA LEU A 141 -15.17 -4.20 -9.74
C LEU A 141 -15.26 -5.69 -10.03
N VAL A 142 -14.21 -6.43 -9.66
CA VAL A 142 -14.13 -7.88 -9.78
C VAL A 142 -14.24 -8.48 -8.39
N ASN A 143 -15.30 -9.25 -8.17
CA ASN A 143 -15.48 -10.01 -6.94
C ASN A 143 -14.58 -11.23 -6.94
N ASP A 144 -14.02 -11.52 -5.77
CA ASP A 144 -13.15 -12.66 -5.49
C ASP A 144 -12.11 -12.94 -6.59
N ILE A 145 -11.07 -12.09 -6.63
CA ILE A 145 -10.03 -12.18 -7.64
C ILE A 145 -9.21 -13.48 -7.58
N ASP A 146 -9.29 -14.25 -6.49
CA ASP A 146 -8.57 -15.53 -6.36
C ASP A 146 -9.07 -16.56 -7.39
N GLN A 147 -10.37 -16.51 -7.69
CA GLN A 147 -11.01 -17.39 -8.66
C GLN A 147 -10.83 -16.93 -10.11
N ASN A 148 -10.34 -15.71 -10.33
CA ASN A 148 -10.21 -15.13 -11.65
C ASN A 148 -8.94 -15.62 -12.37
N GLN A 149 -9.15 -16.47 -13.38
CA GLN A 149 -8.06 -17.06 -14.19
C GLN A 149 -7.68 -16.22 -15.42
N LYS A 150 -8.31 -15.05 -15.63
CA LYS A 150 -7.91 -14.16 -16.74
C LYS A 150 -6.49 -13.66 -16.50
N LEU A 151 -5.74 -13.60 -17.59
CA LEU A 151 -4.38 -13.12 -17.60
C LEU A 151 -4.32 -11.61 -17.82
N PHE A 152 -3.37 -10.97 -17.14
CA PHE A 152 -3.11 -9.53 -17.22
C PHE A 152 -1.62 -9.29 -17.30
N PHE A 153 -1.20 -8.36 -18.14
CA PHE A 153 0.13 -7.78 -18.02
C PHE A 153 0.18 -6.77 -16.88
N THR A 154 1.38 -6.51 -16.36
CA THR A 154 1.63 -5.40 -15.43
C THR A 154 2.81 -4.58 -15.95
N LEU A 155 2.99 -3.36 -15.44
CA LEU A 155 4.18 -2.56 -15.73
C LEU A 155 5.43 -3.01 -14.93
N HIS A 156 5.33 -4.10 -14.17
CA HIS A 156 6.38 -4.58 -13.27
C HIS A 156 6.97 -5.93 -13.66
N SER A 157 6.32 -6.66 -14.57
CA SER A 157 6.82 -7.95 -15.04
C SER A 157 6.52 -8.15 -16.53
N PRO A 158 7.45 -8.75 -17.29
CA PRO A 158 7.27 -8.98 -18.72
C PRO A 158 6.31 -10.13 -19.04
N PHE A 159 5.81 -10.85 -18.02
CA PHE A 159 4.91 -11.99 -18.16
C PHE A 159 3.47 -11.59 -17.84
N ALA A 160 2.54 -12.22 -18.53
CA ALA A 160 1.14 -12.13 -18.18
C ALA A 160 0.85 -13.02 -16.96
N MET A 161 0.05 -12.56 -16.01
CA MET A 161 -0.22 -13.26 -14.75
C MET A 161 -1.72 -13.39 -14.51
N VAL A 162 -2.15 -14.43 -13.79
CA VAL A 162 -3.54 -14.45 -13.32
C VAL A 162 -3.80 -13.26 -12.39
N LEU A 163 -5.03 -12.78 -12.34
CA LEU A 163 -5.36 -11.51 -11.70
C LEU A 163 -4.79 -11.36 -10.28
N LYS A 164 -4.94 -12.39 -9.44
CA LYS A 164 -4.41 -12.36 -8.06
C LYS A 164 -2.89 -12.13 -7.99
N ASP A 165 -2.15 -12.76 -8.89
CA ASP A 165 -0.69 -12.65 -8.95
C ASP A 165 -0.28 -11.30 -9.57
N ALA A 166 -1.03 -10.80 -10.55
CA ALA A 166 -0.83 -9.45 -11.12
C ALA A 166 -1.04 -8.35 -10.05
N VAL A 167 -2.09 -8.48 -9.23
CA VAL A 167 -2.35 -7.56 -8.11
C VAL A 167 -1.26 -7.66 -7.04
N ALA A 168 -0.82 -8.87 -6.68
CA ALA A 168 0.28 -9.07 -5.75
C ALA A 168 1.58 -8.46 -6.29
N MET A 169 1.88 -8.64 -7.58
CA MET A 169 3.05 -8.08 -8.26
C MET A 169 3.06 -6.55 -8.19
N ILE A 170 1.92 -5.92 -8.47
CA ILE A 170 1.76 -4.46 -8.35
C ILE A 170 2.01 -4.03 -6.91
N ASN A 171 1.32 -4.61 -5.92
CA ASN A 171 1.44 -4.21 -4.52
C ASN A 171 2.84 -4.43 -3.94
N LEU A 172 3.52 -5.53 -4.29
CA LEU A 172 4.92 -5.78 -3.91
C LEU A 172 5.84 -4.71 -4.50
N SER A 173 5.66 -4.40 -5.78
CA SER A 173 6.54 -3.48 -6.49
C SER A 173 6.34 -2.03 -6.02
N THR A 174 5.12 -1.60 -5.74
CA THR A 174 4.82 -0.21 -5.40
C THR A 174 4.74 0.04 -3.89
N LEU A 175 3.92 -0.69 -3.15
CA LEU A 175 3.69 -0.42 -1.73
C LEU A 175 4.86 -0.92 -0.90
N VAL A 176 5.40 -2.08 -1.23
CA VAL A 176 6.48 -2.69 -0.45
C VAL A 176 7.84 -2.18 -0.91
N LEU A 177 8.18 -2.29 -2.18
CA LEU A 177 9.52 -1.94 -2.66
C LEU A 177 9.72 -0.42 -2.79
N GLU A 178 8.86 0.27 -3.54
CA GLU A 178 9.02 1.72 -3.76
C GLU A 178 8.65 2.57 -2.53
N LEU A 179 7.54 2.25 -1.85
CA LEU A 179 7.07 3.00 -0.66
C LEU A 179 7.58 2.42 0.66
N GLN A 180 8.33 1.33 0.64
CA GLN A 180 8.95 0.71 1.82
C GLN A 180 7.95 0.33 2.93
N TRP A 181 6.70 0.04 2.57
CA TRP A 181 5.67 -0.40 3.53
C TRP A 181 5.81 -1.90 3.82
N TYR A 182 6.90 -2.27 4.49
CA TYR A 182 7.29 -3.66 4.73
C TYR A 182 6.35 -4.46 5.63
N GLU A 183 5.50 -3.80 6.42
CA GLU A 183 4.43 -4.42 7.19
C GLU A 183 3.48 -5.24 6.30
N LEU A 184 3.36 -4.88 5.02
CA LEU A 184 2.52 -5.62 4.08
C LEU A 184 3.06 -7.00 3.71
N LEU A 185 4.34 -7.31 3.93
CA LEU A 185 4.94 -8.60 3.54
C LEU A 185 4.27 -9.79 4.22
N GLU A 186 3.93 -9.66 5.50
CA GLU A 186 3.19 -10.67 6.27
C GLU A 186 1.74 -10.84 5.79
N HIS A 187 1.21 -9.85 5.05
CA HIS A 187 -0.20 -9.73 4.69
C HIS A 187 -0.41 -9.61 3.18
N ILE A 188 0.56 -10.07 2.39
CA ILE A 188 0.53 -9.96 0.94
C ILE A 188 -0.54 -10.87 0.33
N GLU A 189 -0.88 -11.99 0.98
CA GLU A 189 -1.96 -12.89 0.58
C GLU A 189 -3.32 -12.19 0.58
N LEU A 190 -3.52 -11.16 1.42
CA LEU A 190 -4.72 -10.31 1.35
C LEU A 190 -4.79 -9.49 0.05
N SER A 191 -3.70 -9.35 -0.70
CA SER A 191 -3.74 -8.75 -2.04
C SER A 191 -4.27 -9.71 -3.10
N LYS A 192 -4.40 -11.01 -2.80
CA LYS A 192 -4.72 -12.06 -3.77
C LYS A 192 -6.17 -12.52 -3.72
N SER A 193 -7.00 -11.91 -2.88
CA SER A 193 -8.38 -12.35 -2.64
C SER A 193 -9.33 -11.19 -2.34
N GLY A 194 -10.63 -11.47 -2.43
CA GLY A 194 -11.67 -10.49 -2.19
C GLY A 194 -12.00 -9.64 -3.41
N THR A 195 -12.79 -8.58 -3.20
CA THR A 195 -13.22 -7.69 -4.28
C THR A 195 -12.18 -6.62 -4.56
N HIS A 196 -11.85 -6.46 -5.85
CA HIS A 196 -10.91 -5.44 -6.30
C HIS A 196 -11.50 -4.57 -7.39
N PHE A 197 -11.25 -3.27 -7.28
CA PHE A 197 -11.33 -2.35 -8.40
C PHE A 197 -10.09 -2.51 -9.27
N LEU A 198 -10.31 -2.53 -10.59
CA LEU A 198 -9.25 -2.61 -11.60
C LEU A 198 -9.38 -1.42 -12.56
N LEU A 199 -8.23 -0.86 -12.95
CA LEU A 199 -8.10 0.01 -14.11
C LEU A 199 -7.13 -0.64 -15.10
N THR A 200 -7.60 -0.88 -16.31
CA THR A 200 -6.86 -1.60 -17.33
C THR A 200 -6.75 -0.81 -18.62
N TYR A 201 -5.65 -1.01 -19.33
CA TYR A 201 -5.43 -0.53 -20.69
C TYR A 201 -5.48 -1.72 -21.66
N SER A 202 -6.25 -1.58 -22.73
CA SER A 202 -6.40 -2.60 -23.76
C SER A 202 -5.79 -2.10 -25.06
N ASP A 203 -4.75 -2.77 -25.55
CA ASP A 203 -4.12 -2.49 -26.85
C ASP A 203 -4.40 -3.65 -27.81
N PRO A 204 -4.83 -3.43 -29.06
CA PRO A 204 -4.97 -4.50 -30.06
C PRO A 204 -3.70 -5.33 -30.30
N GLN A 205 -2.52 -4.79 -30.00
CA GLN A 205 -1.22 -5.48 -30.09
C GLN A 205 -0.94 -6.34 -28.84
N LEU A 206 -1.69 -6.16 -27.76
CA LEU A 206 -1.58 -6.95 -26.54
C LEU A 206 -2.61 -8.10 -26.55
N GLU A 207 -2.12 -9.30 -26.26
CA GLU A 207 -2.98 -10.49 -26.12
C GLU A 207 -3.87 -10.42 -24.86
N HIS A 208 -3.41 -9.67 -23.85
CA HIS A 208 -4.06 -9.52 -22.56
C HIS A 208 -4.04 -8.05 -22.11
N PRO A 209 -5.06 -7.58 -21.38
CA PRO A 209 -5.09 -6.22 -20.88
C PRO A 209 -3.92 -5.95 -19.91
N LEU A 210 -3.45 -4.71 -19.91
CA LEU A 210 -2.44 -4.21 -19.00
C LEU A 210 -3.11 -3.63 -17.76
N LEU A 211 -2.88 -4.22 -16.58
CA LEU A 211 -3.35 -3.70 -15.31
C LEU A 211 -2.44 -2.56 -14.84
N VAL A 212 -3.00 -1.34 -14.79
CA VAL A 212 -2.26 -0.13 -14.43
C VAL A 212 -2.58 0.37 -13.02
N SER A 213 -3.72 -0.06 -12.46
CA SER A 213 -4.10 0.26 -11.09
C SER A 213 -5.07 -0.77 -10.51
N THR A 214 -4.99 -0.94 -9.19
CA THR A 214 -5.88 -1.79 -8.42
C THR A 214 -6.16 -1.16 -7.05
N ALA A 215 -7.34 -1.42 -6.48
CA ALA A 215 -7.65 -1.16 -5.08
C ALA A 215 -8.53 -2.28 -4.53
N ARG A 216 -8.30 -2.70 -3.29
CA ARG A 216 -9.18 -3.67 -2.63
C ARG A 216 -10.36 -2.93 -2.01
N VAL A 217 -11.56 -3.47 -2.21
CA VAL A 217 -12.82 -2.93 -1.68
C VAL A 217 -13.42 -3.95 -0.75
N ASN A 218 -13.51 -3.63 0.54
CA ASN A 218 -14.19 -4.46 1.53
C ASN A 218 -15.57 -3.86 1.79
N PHE A 219 -16.63 -4.62 1.51
CA PHE A 219 -18.00 -4.19 1.84
C PHE A 219 -18.30 -4.41 3.32
N ALA A 220 -19.41 -3.85 3.81
CA ALA A 220 -19.77 -3.84 5.24
C ALA A 220 -19.81 -5.24 5.88
N VAL A 221 -20.08 -6.29 5.09
CA VAL A 221 -19.96 -7.68 5.53
C VAL A 221 -18.49 -7.98 5.82
N GLY A 222 -18.16 -8.25 7.09
CA GLY A 222 -16.79 -8.49 7.52
C GLY A 222 -16.06 -7.24 8.03
N MET A 223 -16.80 -6.21 8.46
CA MET A 223 -16.21 -4.97 9.00
C MET A 223 -15.17 -5.19 10.10
N GLN A 224 -15.34 -6.23 10.92
CA GLN A 224 -14.38 -6.55 11.99
C GLN A 224 -12.95 -6.81 11.48
N ASP A 225 -12.79 -7.15 10.20
CA ASP A 225 -11.52 -7.43 9.55
C ASP A 225 -10.98 -6.22 8.76
N TRP A 226 -11.68 -5.07 8.80
CA TRP A 226 -11.26 -3.86 8.10
C TRP A 226 -10.01 -3.26 8.75
N LEU A 227 -9.05 -2.89 7.90
CA LEU A 227 -7.79 -2.28 8.32
C LEU A 227 -8.01 -0.92 8.98
N TYR A 228 -8.98 -0.15 8.49
CA TYR A 228 -9.39 1.16 8.98
C TYR A 228 -9.74 1.13 10.48
N PHE A 229 -10.35 0.04 10.96
CA PHE A 229 -10.72 -0.16 12.35
C PHE A 229 -9.72 -1.03 13.14
N SER A 230 -8.57 -1.36 12.58
CA SER A 230 -7.53 -2.10 13.29
C SER A 230 -6.87 -1.28 14.39
N SER A 231 -6.27 -1.98 15.36
CA SER A 231 -5.58 -1.37 16.52
C SER A 231 -4.49 -0.37 16.12
N PHE A 232 -3.77 -0.61 15.02
CA PHE A 232 -2.75 0.31 14.51
C PHE A 232 -3.36 1.68 14.14
N PHE A 233 -4.46 1.66 13.39
CA PHE A 233 -5.17 2.86 12.91
C PHE A 233 -6.06 3.52 13.97
N GLN A 234 -6.18 2.91 15.15
CA GLN A 234 -6.94 3.42 16.30
C GLN A 234 -6.05 3.75 17.50
N SER A 235 -4.73 3.67 17.34
CA SER A 235 -3.77 3.93 18.43
C SER A 235 -3.76 5.39 18.87
N LYS A 236 -3.18 5.66 20.04
CA LYS A 236 -2.97 7.00 20.61
C LYS A 236 -2.13 7.95 19.72
N HIS A 237 -1.45 7.42 18.70
CA HIS A 237 -0.63 8.21 17.78
C HIS A 237 -1.47 8.96 16.73
N TRP A 238 -2.74 8.59 16.57
CA TRP A 238 -3.67 9.27 15.69
C TRP A 238 -4.24 10.51 16.37
N ARG A 239 -3.96 11.66 15.78
CA ARG A 239 -4.52 12.94 16.21
C ARG A 239 -5.91 13.09 15.62
N SER A 240 -6.87 13.21 16.51
CA SER A 240 -8.23 13.65 16.19
C SER A 240 -8.20 15.08 15.63
N ILE A 241 -9.05 15.32 14.63
CA ILE A 241 -9.34 16.66 14.09
C ILE A 241 -10.70 17.08 14.63
N SER A 242 -11.02 18.38 14.61
CA SER A 242 -12.32 18.93 15.05
C SER A 242 -13.52 18.07 14.62
N HIS A 243 -13.97 17.22 15.56
CA HIS A 243 -14.96 16.18 15.31
C HIS A 243 -16.33 16.77 14.97
N THR A 244 -16.68 17.90 15.61
CA THR A 244 -17.98 18.55 15.47
C THR A 244 -18.26 18.93 14.02
N GLN A 245 -17.31 19.58 13.32
CA GLN A 245 -17.53 20.03 11.94
C GLN A 245 -17.78 18.84 10.99
N GLN A 246 -17.02 17.75 11.17
CA GLN A 246 -17.14 16.56 10.33
C GLN A 246 -18.46 15.83 10.60
N LEU A 247 -18.83 15.64 11.86
CA LEU A 247 -20.12 15.05 12.24
C LEU A 247 -21.29 15.88 11.71
N THR A 248 -21.27 17.20 11.89
CA THR A 248 -22.31 18.09 11.34
C THR A 248 -22.43 17.94 9.82
N THR A 249 -21.31 17.87 9.11
CA THR A 249 -21.30 17.69 7.64
C THR A 249 -21.96 16.37 7.24
N LEU A 250 -21.66 15.27 7.93
CA LEU A 250 -22.23 13.96 7.64
C LEU A 250 -23.74 13.89 7.98
N ILE A 251 -24.15 14.48 9.10
CA ILE A 251 -25.57 14.55 9.52
C ILE A 251 -26.39 15.39 8.54
N GLN A 252 -25.88 16.56 8.13
CA GLN A 252 -26.55 17.41 7.13
C GLN A 252 -26.73 16.71 5.78
N LYS A 253 -25.88 15.72 5.48
CA LYS A 253 -25.98 14.89 4.28
C LYS A 253 -26.83 13.63 4.47
N GLY A 254 -27.41 13.42 5.66
CA GLY A 254 -28.23 12.25 5.98
C GLY A 254 -27.43 10.95 6.07
N LEU A 255 -26.13 11.03 6.35
CA LEU A 255 -25.24 9.86 6.43
C LEU A 255 -25.09 9.34 7.86
N LEU A 256 -25.23 10.25 8.83
CA LEU A 256 -25.24 9.94 10.26
C LEU A 256 -26.53 10.43 10.90
N SER A 257 -26.94 9.74 11.97
CA SER A 257 -28.04 10.16 12.82
C SER A 257 -27.64 11.38 13.68
N ALA A 258 -28.61 12.21 14.05
CA ALA A 258 -28.35 13.47 14.76
C ALA A 258 -27.81 13.25 16.19
N GLU A 259 -28.08 12.08 16.77
CA GLU A 259 -27.64 11.64 18.10
C GLU A 259 -26.12 11.58 18.22
N ALA A 260 -25.39 11.44 17.10
CA ALA A 260 -23.92 11.47 17.10
C ALA A 260 -23.35 12.79 17.65
N LEU A 261 -24.07 13.91 17.54
CA LEU A 261 -23.62 15.20 18.09
C LEU A 261 -23.77 15.30 19.61
N LEU A 262 -24.47 14.36 20.25
CA LEU A 262 -24.64 14.32 21.70
C LEU A 262 -23.43 13.70 22.41
N GLN A 263 -22.52 13.09 21.65
CA GLN A 263 -21.34 12.40 22.18
C GLN A 263 -20.06 13.14 21.80
N GLU A 264 -19.14 13.27 22.76
CA GLU A 264 -17.83 13.88 22.57
C GLU A 264 -16.73 12.82 22.69
N PRO A 265 -16.28 12.23 21.57
CA PRO A 265 -15.24 11.21 21.61
C PRO A 265 -13.90 11.81 22.02
N ARG A 266 -13.19 11.12 22.92
CA ARG A 266 -11.90 11.55 23.48
C ARG A 266 -10.70 10.92 22.79
N SER A 267 -10.93 9.96 21.91
CA SER A 267 -9.91 9.26 21.15
C SER A 267 -10.36 9.00 19.71
N GLN A 268 -9.40 8.73 18.82
CA GLN A 268 -9.71 8.32 17.44
C GLN A 268 -10.57 7.05 17.40
N GLN A 269 -10.30 6.10 18.30
CA GLN A 269 -11.07 4.87 18.43
C GLN A 269 -12.53 5.15 18.80
N GLU A 270 -12.77 6.00 19.80
CA GLU A 270 -14.12 6.40 20.21
C GLU A 270 -14.84 7.13 19.08
N PHE A 271 -14.14 8.00 18.33
CA PHE A 271 -14.73 8.70 17.20
C PHE A 271 -15.11 7.75 16.06
N ASP A 272 -14.21 6.85 15.66
CA ASP A 272 -14.48 5.88 14.59
C ASP A 272 -15.66 4.98 14.95
N LYS A 273 -15.72 4.53 16.22
CA LYS A 273 -16.85 3.76 16.76
C LYS A 273 -18.14 4.57 16.72
N LEU A 274 -18.11 5.82 17.17
CA LEU A 274 -19.26 6.72 17.16
C LEU A 274 -19.81 6.90 15.74
N VAL A 275 -18.93 7.19 14.77
CA VAL A 275 -19.31 7.35 13.36
C VAL A 275 -19.98 6.08 12.87
N TRP A 276 -19.38 4.91 13.09
CA TRP A 276 -19.94 3.65 12.61
C TRP A 276 -21.31 3.33 13.22
N GLU A 277 -21.45 3.47 14.54
CA GLU A 277 -22.69 3.15 15.27
C GLU A 277 -23.88 4.02 14.87
N HIS A 278 -23.62 5.23 14.35
CA HIS A 278 -24.66 6.18 13.97
C HIS A 278 -24.84 6.30 12.46
N LEU A 279 -24.23 5.42 11.65
CA LEU A 279 -24.49 5.34 10.22
C LEU A 279 -25.95 5.01 9.94
N VAL A 280 -26.58 5.80 9.07
CA VAL A 280 -27.99 5.59 8.67
C VAL A 280 -28.16 4.31 7.84
N CYS A 281 -27.18 4.01 6.97
CA CYS A 281 -27.14 2.82 6.12
C CYS A 281 -25.75 2.17 6.16
N PRO A 282 -25.37 1.46 7.24
CA PRO A 282 -24.05 0.83 7.37
C PRO A 282 -23.73 -0.13 6.21
N GLU A 283 -24.73 -0.83 5.68
CA GLU A 283 -24.61 -1.75 4.54
C GLU A 283 -24.20 -1.07 3.23
N ARG A 284 -24.43 0.25 3.12
CA ARG A 284 -23.99 1.10 2.01
C ARG A 284 -22.64 1.77 2.30
N SER A 285 -21.84 1.17 3.17
CA SER A 285 -20.48 1.59 3.49
C SER A 285 -19.45 0.53 3.11
N CYS A 286 -18.29 0.97 2.64
CA CYS A 286 -17.15 0.09 2.34
C CYS A 286 -15.86 0.69 2.87
N GLU A 287 -14.83 -0.14 2.89
CA GLU A 287 -13.45 0.29 3.03
C GLU A 287 -12.73 0.13 1.68
N VAL A 288 -11.94 1.12 1.31
CA VAL A 288 -11.00 1.02 0.19
C VAL A 288 -9.58 1.06 0.72
N ILE A 289 -8.83 -0.02 0.46
CA ILE A 289 -7.43 -0.15 0.86
C ILE A 289 -6.54 -0.43 -0.34
N ARG A 290 -5.25 -0.11 -0.18
CA ARG A 290 -4.19 -0.44 -1.16
C ARG A 290 -4.51 0.07 -2.58
N LEU A 291 -5.10 1.27 -2.70
CA LEU A 291 -5.22 1.94 -4.00
C LEU A 291 -3.82 2.22 -4.53
N THR A 292 -3.47 1.51 -5.60
CA THR A 292 -2.12 1.41 -6.10
C THR A 292 -2.10 1.69 -7.59
N VAL A 293 -1.09 2.44 -8.04
CA VAL A 293 -0.90 2.81 -9.44
C VAL A 293 0.53 2.49 -9.88
N SER A 294 0.66 1.96 -11.10
CA SER A 294 1.94 1.57 -11.67
C SER A 294 2.49 2.61 -12.66
N GLY A 295 3.76 2.47 -13.05
CA GLY A 295 4.39 3.28 -14.09
C GLY A 295 5.27 4.41 -13.58
N THR A 296 5.66 5.31 -14.50
CA THR A 296 6.51 6.47 -14.20
C THR A 296 5.81 7.47 -13.29
N LYS A 297 6.55 8.42 -12.70
CA LYS A 297 5.97 9.47 -11.83
C LYS A 297 4.83 10.26 -12.50
N LEU A 298 4.95 10.54 -13.80
CA LEU A 298 3.90 11.23 -14.57
C LEU A 298 2.67 10.33 -14.76
N GLN A 299 2.88 9.09 -15.20
CA GLN A 299 1.82 8.11 -15.37
C GLN A 299 1.06 7.85 -14.07
N LYS A 300 1.78 7.67 -12.95
CA LYS A 300 1.18 7.48 -11.62
C LYS A 300 0.23 8.60 -11.25
N MET A 301 0.55 9.87 -11.56
CA MET A 301 -0.36 10.98 -11.29
C MET A 301 -1.63 10.90 -12.14
N TYR A 302 -1.50 10.53 -13.43
CA TYR A 302 -2.64 10.34 -14.32
C TYR A 302 -3.52 9.15 -13.90
N TYR A 303 -2.93 7.98 -13.63
CA TYR A 303 -3.65 6.80 -13.17
C TYR A 303 -4.26 7.02 -11.79
N LEU A 304 -3.62 7.78 -10.90
CA LEU A 304 -4.20 8.07 -9.60
C LEU A 304 -5.47 8.89 -9.75
N TYR A 305 -5.46 9.90 -10.61
CA TYR A 305 -6.64 10.65 -10.99
C TYR A 305 -7.73 9.73 -11.59
N LEU A 306 -7.38 8.96 -12.62
CA LEU A 306 -8.34 8.16 -13.35
C LEU A 306 -8.93 7.04 -12.49
N SER A 307 -8.10 6.37 -11.69
CA SER A 307 -8.53 5.36 -10.72
C SER A 307 -9.47 5.93 -9.69
N GLN A 308 -9.20 7.12 -9.12
CA GLN A 308 -10.16 7.76 -8.20
C GLN A 308 -11.50 8.01 -8.92
N LYS A 309 -11.48 8.57 -10.14
CA LYS A 309 -12.68 8.88 -10.92
C LYS A 309 -13.50 7.63 -11.23
N ARG A 310 -12.86 6.57 -11.73
CA ARG A 310 -13.53 5.31 -12.10
C ARG A 310 -13.94 4.49 -10.88
N LEU A 311 -13.13 4.42 -9.83
CA LEU A 311 -13.52 3.77 -8.58
C LEU A 311 -14.76 4.44 -7.97
N MET A 312 -14.80 5.77 -7.90
CA MET A 312 -15.97 6.47 -7.38
C MET A 312 -17.22 6.25 -8.22
N LYS A 313 -17.08 6.16 -9.55
CA LYS A 313 -18.17 5.74 -10.43
C LYS A 313 -18.67 4.33 -10.08
N GLN A 314 -17.78 3.35 -9.96
CA GLN A 314 -18.13 1.97 -9.63
C GLN A 314 -18.82 1.87 -8.26
N LEU A 315 -18.31 2.55 -7.23
CA LEU A 315 -18.95 2.58 -5.91
C LEU A 315 -20.31 3.28 -5.94
N TYR A 316 -20.44 4.36 -6.72
CA TYR A 316 -21.71 5.07 -6.88
C TYR A 316 -22.77 4.20 -7.57
N GLU A 317 -22.39 3.46 -8.62
CA GLU A 317 -23.27 2.51 -9.32
C GLU A 317 -23.72 1.35 -8.40
N GLN A 318 -22.88 0.94 -7.45
CA GLN A 318 -23.21 0.01 -6.37
C GLN A 318 -24.01 0.65 -5.22
N GLN A 319 -24.45 1.91 -5.36
CA GLN A 319 -25.21 2.66 -4.37
C GLN A 319 -24.50 2.84 -3.02
N MET A 320 -23.17 2.84 -3.03
CA MET A 320 -22.38 3.13 -1.84
C MET A 320 -22.50 4.61 -1.48
N MET A 321 -22.60 4.89 -0.18
CA MET A 321 -22.75 6.24 0.36
C MET A 321 -21.45 6.74 0.96
N LEU A 322 -20.75 5.87 1.68
CA LEU A 322 -19.48 6.19 2.34
C LEU A 322 -18.42 5.15 2.03
N SER A 323 -17.20 5.62 1.82
CA SER A 323 -16.03 4.77 1.65
C SER A 323 -14.94 5.21 2.61
N PHE A 324 -14.64 4.37 3.60
CA PHE A 324 -13.59 4.59 4.59
C PHE A 324 -12.22 4.35 3.95
N VAL A 325 -11.32 5.30 4.18
CA VAL A 325 -10.00 5.31 3.55
C VAL A 325 -8.91 5.79 4.49
N VAL A 326 -7.72 5.23 4.29
CA VAL A 326 -6.46 5.73 4.85
C VAL A 326 -5.59 6.18 3.68
N VAL A 327 -5.15 7.44 3.70
CA VAL A 327 -4.46 8.07 2.57
C VAL A 327 -3.18 8.74 3.04
N GLU A 328 -2.05 8.31 2.49
CA GLU A 328 -0.74 8.97 2.67
C GLU A 328 -0.30 9.78 1.44
N GLN A 329 -0.99 9.61 0.30
CA GLN A 329 -0.63 10.22 -0.97
C GLN A 329 -0.92 11.74 -0.96
N PRO A 330 0.10 12.62 -0.95
CA PRO A 330 -0.11 14.06 -0.77
C PRO A 330 -0.94 14.69 -1.87
N LEU A 331 -0.79 14.19 -3.11
CA LEU A 331 -1.53 14.71 -4.27
C LEU A 331 -3.03 14.48 -4.13
N MET A 332 -3.46 13.35 -3.56
CA MET A 332 -4.87 13.05 -3.31
C MET A 332 -5.44 14.00 -2.26
N ILE A 333 -4.74 14.14 -1.13
CA ILE A 333 -5.17 15.02 -0.04
C ILE A 333 -5.29 16.47 -0.52
N LYS A 334 -4.31 16.96 -1.27
CA LYS A 334 -4.35 18.32 -1.82
C LYS A 334 -5.43 18.51 -2.86
N TYR A 335 -5.79 17.47 -3.62
CA TYR A 335 -6.98 17.51 -4.44
C TYR A 335 -8.25 17.60 -3.58
N TYR A 336 -8.39 16.78 -2.54
CA TYR A 336 -9.58 16.76 -1.67
C TYR A 336 -9.81 18.09 -0.97
N GLU A 337 -8.75 18.73 -0.47
CA GLU A 337 -8.78 20.06 0.12
C GLU A 337 -9.26 21.14 -0.89
N SER A 338 -9.10 20.90 -2.19
CA SER A 338 -9.56 21.83 -3.24
C SER A 338 -11.04 21.67 -3.60
N LEU A 339 -11.68 20.57 -3.15
CA LEU A 339 -13.08 20.29 -3.41
C LEU A 339 -14.00 21.03 -2.44
N SER A 340 -15.28 21.12 -2.80
CA SER A 340 -16.30 21.65 -1.90
C SER A 340 -16.41 20.79 -0.63
N LEU A 341 -16.70 21.45 0.50
CA LEU A 341 -16.83 20.81 1.81
C LEU A 341 -17.76 19.59 1.75
N GLY A 342 -17.25 18.45 2.24
CA GLY A 342 -18.02 17.22 2.36
C GLY A 342 -17.99 16.28 1.14
N SER A 343 -17.00 16.41 0.25
CA SER A 343 -16.64 15.33 -0.71
C SER A 343 -15.72 14.30 -0.05
N TYR A 344 -14.81 14.78 0.81
CA TYR A 344 -13.96 13.99 1.68
C TYR A 344 -14.08 14.56 3.10
N CYS A 345 -14.31 13.69 4.06
CA CYS A 345 -14.37 14.03 5.48
C CYS A 345 -13.12 13.45 6.16
N GLN A 346 -12.25 14.33 6.64
CA GLN A 346 -11.03 13.94 7.33
C GLN A 346 -11.33 13.74 8.81
N PHE A 347 -11.05 12.56 9.33
CA PHE A 347 -11.39 12.14 10.69
C PHE A 347 -10.20 12.16 11.64
N GLY A 348 -9.01 11.83 11.13
CA GLY A 348 -7.78 11.86 11.90
C GLY A 348 -6.54 11.98 11.03
N SER A 349 -5.41 12.24 11.65
CA SER A 349 -4.10 12.23 10.99
C SER A 349 -3.02 11.70 11.91
N CYS A 350 -2.04 11.03 11.34
CA CYS A 350 -0.84 10.59 12.04
C CYS A 350 0.36 10.86 11.14
N THR A 351 1.43 11.44 11.69
CA THR A 351 2.73 11.44 11.00
C THR A 351 3.46 10.20 11.45
N LEU A 352 3.53 9.20 10.59
CA LEU A 352 4.31 8.00 10.86
C LEU A 352 5.79 8.41 10.93
N VAL A 353 6.52 7.88 11.91
CA VAL A 353 7.96 8.11 12.01
C VAL A 353 8.61 7.71 10.68
N GLY A 354 9.56 8.51 10.16
CA GLY A 354 10.22 8.25 8.88
C GLY A 354 9.39 8.50 7.61
N SER A 355 8.12 8.92 7.71
CA SER A 355 7.38 9.45 6.55
C SER A 355 7.50 10.98 6.49
N ASP A 356 7.81 11.50 5.31
CA ASP A 356 7.81 12.94 5.03
C ASP A 356 6.39 13.53 4.99
N ASN A 357 5.36 12.69 4.92
CA ASN A 357 3.97 13.12 4.73
C ASN A 357 3.07 12.57 5.84
N PRO A 358 2.10 13.36 6.34
CA PRO A 358 1.08 12.83 7.23
C PRO A 358 0.20 11.81 6.52
N THR A 359 -0.12 10.73 7.22
CA THR A 359 -1.15 9.76 6.85
C THR A 359 -2.49 10.23 7.40
N TYR A 360 -3.53 10.25 6.58
CA TYR A 360 -4.86 10.74 6.95
C TYR A 360 -5.87 9.60 6.98
N LYS A 361 -6.74 9.63 7.99
CA LYS A 361 -7.96 8.82 8.04
C LYS A 361 -9.15 9.68 7.67
N GLY A 362 -10.07 9.11 6.92
CA GLY A 362 -11.31 9.78 6.57
C GLY A 362 -12.27 8.89 5.81
N ALA A 363 -13.30 9.52 5.27
CA ALA A 363 -14.23 8.87 4.36
C ALA A 363 -14.49 9.75 3.12
N TRP A 364 -14.53 9.09 1.96
CA TRP A 364 -15.15 9.68 0.78
C TRP A 364 -16.66 9.61 0.92
N VAL A 365 -17.32 10.74 0.69
CA VAL A 365 -18.77 10.74 0.49
C VAL A 365 -19.01 10.46 -0.99
N VAL A 366 -19.35 9.20 -1.28
CA VAL A 366 -19.24 8.62 -2.62
C VAL A 366 -20.02 9.42 -3.67
N PRO A 367 -21.30 9.82 -3.46
CA PRO A 367 -22.03 10.61 -4.44
C PRO A 367 -21.38 11.97 -4.78
N GLN A 368 -20.92 12.70 -3.76
CA GLN A 368 -20.31 14.02 -3.91
C GLN A 368 -18.94 13.90 -4.58
N MET A 369 -18.16 12.90 -4.16
CA MET A 369 -16.84 12.62 -4.73
C MET A 369 -16.95 12.19 -6.20
N HIS A 370 -17.90 11.31 -6.52
CA HIS A 370 -18.21 10.91 -7.89
C HIS A 370 -18.61 12.12 -8.75
N HIS A 371 -19.50 12.98 -8.27
CA HIS A 371 -19.89 14.20 -8.99
C HIS A 371 -18.69 15.14 -9.24
N ALA A 372 -17.85 15.37 -8.21
CA ALA A 372 -16.66 16.20 -8.32
C ALA A 372 -15.65 15.67 -9.34
N LEU A 373 -15.40 14.35 -9.35
CA LEU A 373 -14.46 13.72 -10.29
C LEU A 373 -15.03 13.60 -11.70
N THR A 374 -16.34 13.39 -11.85
CA THR A 374 -17.00 13.30 -13.16
C THR A 374 -17.00 14.64 -13.89
N SER A 375 -17.14 15.74 -13.15
CA SER A 375 -17.08 17.12 -13.69
C SER A 375 -15.65 17.66 -13.87
N SER A 376 -14.63 16.83 -13.66
CA SER A 376 -13.21 17.19 -13.76
C SER A 376 -12.50 16.32 -14.79
N ASP A 377 -11.67 16.95 -15.63
CA ASP A 377 -10.69 16.27 -16.48
C ASP A 377 -9.32 16.24 -15.79
N TYR A 378 -8.37 15.51 -16.37
CA TYR A 378 -7.01 15.40 -15.79
C TYR A 378 -6.32 16.76 -15.65
N ARG A 379 -6.53 17.67 -16.61
CA ARG A 379 -5.92 19.00 -16.59
C ARG A 379 -6.43 19.81 -15.40
N ARG A 380 -7.73 19.81 -15.16
CA ARG A 380 -8.39 20.49 -14.06
C ARG A 380 -7.99 19.88 -12.72
N TYR A 381 -7.99 18.56 -12.61
CA TYR A 381 -7.48 17.83 -11.44
C TYR A 381 -6.07 18.32 -11.07
N LYS A 382 -5.14 18.26 -12.04
CA LYS A 382 -3.75 18.69 -11.85
C LYS A 382 -3.64 20.16 -11.44
N GLN A 383 -4.40 21.04 -12.10
CA GLN A 383 -4.40 22.48 -11.77
C GLN A 383 -4.87 22.74 -10.34
N GLN A 384 -5.99 22.13 -9.93
CA GLN A 384 -6.54 22.29 -8.59
C GLN A 384 -5.59 21.78 -7.51
N THR A 385 -5.03 20.59 -7.69
CA THR A 385 -4.02 20.02 -6.78
C THR A 385 -2.81 20.94 -6.63
N LEU A 386 -2.26 21.45 -7.74
CA LEU A 386 -1.07 22.31 -7.72
C LEU A 386 -1.36 23.68 -7.09
N GLN A 387 -2.53 24.26 -7.34
CA GLN A 387 -2.96 25.51 -6.71
C GLN A 387 -3.07 25.34 -5.19
N GLN A 388 -3.66 24.25 -4.73
CA GLN A 388 -3.78 23.97 -3.30
C GLN A 388 -2.42 23.75 -2.64
N ILE A 389 -1.49 23.04 -3.29
CA ILE A 389 -0.10 22.89 -2.82
C ILE A 389 0.57 24.26 -2.63
N LYS A 390 0.43 25.16 -3.62
CA LYS A 390 0.98 26.53 -3.53
C LYS A 390 0.37 27.31 -2.37
N LYS A 391 -0.94 27.20 -2.17
CA LYS A 391 -1.66 27.86 -1.07
C LYS A 391 -1.18 27.36 0.29
N THR A 392 -1.06 26.05 0.48
CA THR A 392 -0.54 25.47 1.73
C THR A 392 0.87 25.98 2.04
N ARG A 393 1.78 25.93 1.06
CA ARG A 393 3.17 26.42 1.24
C ARG A 393 3.24 27.91 1.58
N HIS A 394 2.40 28.74 0.95
CA HIS A 394 2.37 30.17 1.26
C HIS A 394 1.89 30.43 2.69
N ASN A 395 0.87 29.69 3.16
CA ASN A 395 0.39 29.80 4.54
C ASN A 395 1.44 29.34 5.55
N GLU A 396 2.17 28.26 5.27
CA GLU A 396 3.27 27.78 6.13
C GLU A 396 4.38 28.82 6.26
N LEU A 397 4.75 29.50 5.17
CA LEU A 397 5.78 30.54 5.17
C LEU A 397 5.35 31.85 5.85
N ASN A 398 4.05 32.14 5.88
CA ASN A 398 3.53 33.35 6.55
C ASN A 398 3.25 33.13 8.04
N HIS A 399 3.28 31.88 8.52
CA HIS A 399 3.05 31.49 9.91
C HIS A 399 4.30 30.94 10.61
N ALA A 400 5.44 30.88 9.91
CA ALA A 400 6.79 30.69 10.47
C ALA A 400 7.46 32.06 10.65
#